data_AF-A0A3B8W108-F1
#
_entry.id   AF-A0A3B8W108-F1
#
_cell.length_a   1.000
_cell.length_b   1.000
_cell.length_c   1.000
_cell.angle_alpha   90.00
_cell.angle_beta   90.00
_cell.angle_gamma   90.00
#
_symmetry.space_group_name_H-M   'P 1'
#
loop_
_entity.id
_entity.type
_entity.pdbx_description
1 polymer ?
#
loop_
_entity_poly.entity_id
_entity_poly.type
_entity_poly.pdbx_seq_one_letter_code
_entity_poly.pdbx_strand_id
1 'polypeptide(L)'
;MFKSGFISIVGKPNVGKSTLMNRLVGESLSIVTAKAQTTRHRIMGILTGTDYQIVYSDTPGLLEPIYPLQEAMMNFVTVSLEDADLVLFVVEWGEKFDPQLHGRVLKTRAPIVVIVNKSDRGTPEGEKEKQAYWARSVSAKSVICVSAKTGQNIDRLLPEIIGALPEHPAYYPSDELTDRSERFFASEIIREKVFLNYSQEIPYSTEVGIESFKDEPSLLRISAVLYTERDSQKGILIGKAGGSLKKV
;
A
#
# COMPACT_ATOMS: atom_id res chain seq x y z
N MET A 1 -14.55 21.00 15.56
CA MET A 1 -15.29 20.62 14.33
C MET A 1 -14.63 19.36 13.84
N PHE A 2 -15.38 18.29 13.60
CA PHE A 2 -14.79 17.01 13.19
C PHE A 2 -14.43 17.05 11.70
N LYS A 3 -13.26 16.53 11.34
CA LYS A 3 -12.81 16.45 9.95
C LYS A 3 -12.68 15.00 9.49
N SER A 4 -13.17 14.68 8.30
CA SER A 4 -13.01 13.32 7.80
C SER A 4 -12.86 13.27 6.30
N GLY A 5 -12.00 12.37 5.80
CA GLY A 5 -11.75 12.26 4.37
C GLY A 5 -10.86 11.08 3.98
N PHE A 6 -10.80 10.85 2.67
CA PHE A 6 -10.10 9.75 2.03
C PHE A 6 -8.73 10.20 1.50
N ILE A 7 -7.69 9.43 1.82
CA ILE A 7 -6.30 9.72 1.46
C ILE A 7 -5.75 8.60 0.59
N SER A 8 -5.44 8.91 -0.65
CA SER A 8 -4.90 7.94 -1.61
C SER A 8 -3.37 7.88 -1.53
N ILE A 9 -2.81 6.70 -1.32
CA ILE A 9 -1.35 6.48 -1.30
C ILE A 9 -0.95 5.81 -2.61
N VAL A 10 -0.35 6.58 -3.52
CA VAL A 10 -0.01 6.14 -4.88
C VAL A 10 1.47 6.33 -5.19
N GLY A 11 1.99 5.57 -6.15
CA GLY A 11 3.41 5.58 -6.51
C GLY A 11 3.85 4.27 -7.15
N LYS A 12 5.08 4.22 -7.69
CA LYS A 12 5.63 3.00 -8.32
C LYS A 12 5.66 1.82 -7.34
N PRO A 13 5.82 0.56 -7.82
CA PRO A 13 6.12 -0.57 -6.95
C PRO A 13 7.36 -0.28 -6.08
N ASN A 14 7.41 -0.84 -4.86
CA ASN A 14 8.57 -0.79 -3.94
C ASN A 14 9.01 0.58 -3.40
N VAL A 15 8.32 1.67 -3.75
CA VAL A 15 8.58 3.02 -3.19
C VAL A 15 8.24 3.15 -1.70
N GLY A 16 7.58 2.14 -1.11
CA GLY A 16 7.28 2.07 0.33
C GLY A 16 5.89 2.56 0.75
N LYS A 17 4.89 2.50 -0.16
CA LYS A 17 3.49 2.85 0.11
C LYS A 17 2.90 2.10 1.31
N SER A 18 2.93 0.77 1.27
CA SER A 18 2.43 -0.10 2.34
C SER A 18 3.17 0.09 3.65
N THR A 19 4.49 0.30 3.61
CA THR A 19 5.29 0.63 4.81
C THR A 19 4.86 1.96 5.41
N LEU A 20 4.59 2.96 4.57
CA LEU A 20 4.09 4.26 5.00
C LEU A 20 2.69 4.12 5.62
N MET A 21 1.76 3.42 4.95
CA MET A 21 0.41 3.20 5.47
C MET A 21 0.44 2.48 6.82
N ASN A 22 1.12 1.33 6.91
CA ASN A 22 1.20 0.57 8.16
C ASN A 22 1.77 1.42 9.31
N ARG A 23 2.75 2.30 9.02
CA ARG A 23 3.29 3.22 10.03
C ARG A 23 2.31 4.32 10.42
N LEU A 24 1.57 4.89 9.48
CA LEU A 24 0.60 5.95 9.74
C LEU A 24 -0.60 5.44 10.55
N VAL A 25 -1.07 4.23 10.23
CA VAL A 25 -2.17 3.57 10.95
C VAL A 25 -1.70 2.98 12.28
N GLY A 26 -0.43 2.54 12.35
CA GLY A 26 0.15 1.87 13.52
C GLY A 26 0.00 0.35 13.51
N GLU A 27 -0.62 -0.21 12.46
CA GLU A 27 -0.93 -1.65 12.33
C GLU A 27 -0.42 -2.23 11.02
N SER A 28 -0.13 -3.53 11.00
CA SER A 28 0.39 -4.21 9.81
C SER A 28 -0.73 -4.70 8.87
N LEU A 29 -1.35 -3.77 8.15
CA LEU A 29 -2.49 -4.06 7.27
C LEU A 29 -2.09 -4.50 5.84
N SER A 30 -0.92 -4.09 5.35
CA SER A 30 -0.43 -4.46 4.00
C SER A 30 0.88 -5.24 4.05
N ILE A 31 1.09 -6.12 3.07
CA ILE A 31 2.34 -6.88 2.89
C ILE A 31 3.51 -5.94 2.54
N VAL A 32 4.62 -6.06 3.29
CA VAL A 32 5.85 -5.27 3.06
C VAL A 32 7.02 -6.20 2.71
N THR A 33 7.50 -6.12 1.47
CA THR A 33 8.72 -6.82 1.01
C THR A 33 9.41 -6.03 -0.11
N ALA A 34 10.64 -6.42 -0.45
CA ALA A 34 11.39 -5.85 -1.58
C ALA A 34 10.91 -6.36 -2.95
N LYS A 35 10.09 -7.41 -2.98
CA LYS A 35 9.46 -7.92 -4.21
C LYS A 35 8.36 -6.96 -4.66
N ALA A 36 8.29 -6.73 -5.96
CA ALA A 36 7.26 -5.87 -6.53
C ALA A 36 5.87 -6.50 -6.43
N GLN A 37 4.82 -5.74 -6.77
CA GLN A 37 3.44 -6.25 -6.93
C GLN A 37 2.89 -7.00 -5.69
N THR A 38 3.31 -6.59 -4.49
CA THR A 38 2.79 -7.12 -3.23
C THR A 38 1.35 -6.73 -3.04
N THR A 39 0.98 -5.47 -3.22
CA THR A 39 -0.39 -4.99 -3.09
C THR A 39 -1.12 -5.18 -4.43
N ARG A 40 -2.06 -6.14 -4.48
CA ARG A 40 -2.93 -6.41 -5.65
C ARG A 40 -4.33 -5.83 -5.52
N HIS A 41 -4.76 -5.58 -4.28
CA HIS A 41 -6.04 -5.00 -3.94
C HIS A 41 -5.84 -3.64 -3.29
N ARG A 42 -6.83 -2.77 -3.39
CA ARG A 42 -6.91 -1.58 -2.53
C ARG A 42 -7.18 -2.02 -1.09
N ILE A 43 -6.39 -1.57 -0.12
CA ILE A 43 -6.63 -1.84 1.30
C ILE A 43 -6.87 -0.51 2.00
N MET A 44 -7.97 -0.40 2.75
CA MET A 44 -8.22 0.80 3.55
C MET A 44 -7.61 0.65 4.94
N GLY A 45 -6.94 1.70 5.40
CA GLY A 45 -6.43 1.84 6.76
C GLY A 45 -7.09 3.04 7.41
N ILE A 46 -7.82 2.83 8.51
CA ILE A 46 -8.63 3.86 9.16
C ILE A 46 -7.91 4.31 10.43
N LEU A 47 -7.69 5.62 10.54
CA LEU A 47 -7.11 6.26 11.72
C LEU A 47 -8.11 7.28 12.27
N THR A 48 -8.68 6.98 13.43
CA THR A 48 -9.62 7.87 14.12
C THR A 48 -8.95 8.56 15.30
N GLY A 49 -8.93 9.89 15.27
CA GLY A 49 -8.51 10.76 16.38
C GLY A 49 -9.71 11.36 17.13
N THR A 50 -9.43 12.31 18.02
CA THR A 50 -10.49 12.98 18.80
C THR A 50 -11.37 13.88 17.93
N ASP A 51 -10.79 14.55 16.95
CA ASP A 51 -11.42 15.56 16.10
C ASP A 51 -11.24 15.29 14.60
N TYR A 52 -10.74 14.11 14.23
CA TYR A 52 -10.59 13.71 12.83
C TYR A 52 -10.76 12.20 12.61
N GLN A 53 -11.07 11.81 11.37
CA GLN A 53 -10.92 10.44 10.88
C GLN A 53 -10.32 10.45 9.48
N ILE A 54 -9.20 9.74 9.33
CA ILE A 54 -8.48 9.60 8.08
C ILE A 54 -8.69 8.19 7.54
N VAL A 55 -9.13 8.08 6.29
CA VAL A 55 -9.26 6.79 5.60
C VAL A 55 -8.16 6.68 4.55
N TYR A 56 -7.04 6.06 4.90
CA TYR A 56 -5.96 5.78 3.97
C TYR A 56 -6.36 4.68 2.99
N SER A 57 -5.87 4.79 1.76
CA SER A 57 -6.04 3.79 0.72
C SER A 57 -4.66 3.40 0.18
N ASP A 58 -4.15 2.22 0.54
CA ASP A 58 -2.96 1.65 -0.08
C ASP A 58 -3.36 0.97 -1.39
N THR A 59 -2.77 1.44 -2.49
CA THR A 59 -3.08 0.95 -3.82
C THR A 59 -1.96 0.10 -4.40
N PRO A 60 -2.27 -0.75 -5.39
CA PRO A 60 -1.24 -1.33 -6.25
C PRO A 60 -0.25 -0.28 -6.78
N GLY A 61 0.99 -0.71 -7.03
CA GLY A 61 2.02 0.19 -7.56
C GLY A 61 1.75 0.56 -9.02
N LEU A 62 2.01 1.82 -9.38
CA LEU A 62 1.84 2.35 -10.74
C LEU A 62 2.67 1.55 -11.75
N LEU A 63 2.02 0.98 -12.77
CA LEU A 63 2.65 0.21 -13.83
C LEU A 63 1.85 0.35 -15.13
N GLU A 64 2.47 -0.04 -16.25
CA GLU A 64 1.77 -0.26 -17.50
C GLU A 64 1.21 -1.69 -17.51
N PRO A 65 -0.11 -1.87 -17.58
CA PRO A 65 -0.70 -3.20 -17.52
C PRO A 65 -0.44 -3.98 -18.81
N ILE A 66 0.02 -5.22 -18.66
CA ILE A 66 0.29 -6.15 -19.77
C ILE A 66 -0.58 -7.41 -19.73
N TYR A 67 -1.38 -7.61 -18.68
CA TYR A 67 -2.32 -8.72 -18.52
C TYR A 67 -3.47 -8.37 -17.57
N PRO A 68 -4.59 -9.14 -17.56
CA PRO A 68 -5.84 -8.73 -16.89
C PRO A 68 -5.73 -8.42 -15.40
N LEU A 69 -4.90 -9.15 -14.65
CA LEU A 69 -4.67 -8.84 -13.23
C LEU A 69 -4.11 -7.42 -13.04
N GLN A 70 -3.18 -7.00 -13.89
CA GLN A 70 -2.62 -5.66 -13.82
C GLN A 70 -3.62 -4.59 -14.24
N GLU A 71 -4.52 -4.88 -15.19
CA GLU A 71 -5.62 -3.98 -15.54
C GLU A 71 -6.54 -3.77 -14.34
N ALA A 72 -6.93 -4.85 -13.65
CA ALA A 72 -7.72 -4.78 -12.43
C ALA A 72 -6.98 -3.98 -11.33
N MET A 73 -5.67 -4.18 -11.17
CA MET A 73 -4.84 -3.39 -10.25
C MET A 73 -4.87 -1.90 -10.57
N MET A 74 -4.79 -1.54 -11.86
CA MET A 74 -4.82 -0.14 -12.29
C MET A 74 -6.21 0.49 -12.16
N ASN A 75 -7.28 -0.32 -12.19
CA ASN A 75 -8.62 0.15 -11.86
C ASN A 75 -8.72 0.55 -10.38
N PHE A 76 -8.13 -0.23 -9.45
CA PHE A 76 -8.09 0.15 -8.03
C PHE A 76 -7.36 1.48 -7.80
N VAL A 77 -6.24 1.71 -8.50
CA VAL A 77 -5.53 3.00 -8.46
C VAL A 77 -6.42 4.13 -8.97
N THR A 78 -7.11 3.92 -10.09
CA THR A 78 -7.97 4.95 -10.71
C THR A 78 -9.12 5.34 -9.78
N VAL A 79 -9.85 4.35 -9.26
CA VAL A 79 -10.94 4.59 -8.29
C VAL A 79 -10.43 5.31 -7.05
N SER A 80 -9.26 4.91 -6.54
CA SER A 80 -8.66 5.56 -5.37
C SER A 80 -8.16 6.98 -5.62
N LEU A 81 -8.00 7.41 -6.88
CA LEU A 81 -7.62 8.79 -7.22
C LEU A 81 -8.85 9.68 -7.43
N GLU A 82 -9.99 9.08 -7.77
CA GLU A 82 -11.26 9.76 -7.99
C GLU A 82 -11.97 10.14 -6.69
N ASP A 83 -11.84 9.30 -5.65
CA ASP A 83 -12.49 9.49 -4.36
C ASP A 83 -11.64 10.23 -3.31
N ALA A 84 -10.40 10.57 -3.65
CA ALA A 84 -9.45 11.14 -2.70
C ALA A 84 -9.73 12.62 -2.42
N ASP A 85 -9.72 12.99 -1.13
CA ASP A 85 -9.64 14.39 -0.69
C ASP A 85 -8.20 14.91 -0.73
N LEU A 86 -7.22 14.01 -0.64
CA LEU A 86 -5.79 14.30 -0.75
C LEU A 86 -5.06 13.07 -1.33
N VAL A 87 -4.09 13.31 -2.20
CA VAL A 87 -3.22 12.27 -2.77
C VAL A 87 -1.83 12.38 -2.16
N LEU A 88 -1.38 11.32 -1.50
CA LEU A 88 0.02 11.12 -1.10
C LEU A 88 0.74 10.42 -2.24
N PHE A 89 1.46 11.20 -3.06
CA PHE A 89 2.25 10.66 -4.15
C PHE A 89 3.65 10.27 -3.66
N VAL A 90 3.86 8.98 -3.43
CA VAL A 90 5.09 8.43 -2.87
C VAL A 90 6.09 8.10 -3.98
N VAL A 91 7.30 8.61 -3.84
CA VAL A 91 8.43 8.41 -4.75
C VAL A 91 9.68 8.07 -3.95
N GLU A 92 10.65 7.40 -4.53
CA GLU A 92 11.94 7.18 -3.86
C GLU A 92 12.90 8.37 -3.99
N TRP A 93 13.83 8.51 -3.05
CA TRP A 93 14.86 9.55 -3.07
C TRP A 93 15.56 9.71 -4.42
N GLY A 94 15.92 8.61 -5.10
CA GLY A 94 16.61 8.63 -6.39
C GLY A 94 15.70 8.77 -7.61
N GLU A 95 14.38 8.76 -7.42
CA GLU A 95 13.42 8.69 -8.50
C GLU A 95 13.29 10.02 -9.25
N LYS A 96 12.95 9.92 -10.54
CA LYS A 96 12.65 11.05 -11.42
C LYS A 96 11.21 10.94 -11.91
N PHE A 97 10.63 12.08 -12.27
CA PHE A 97 9.31 12.11 -12.88
C PHE A 97 9.33 11.33 -14.20
N ASP A 98 8.33 10.47 -14.34
CA ASP A 98 8.13 9.59 -15.47
C ASP A 98 6.71 9.82 -15.99
N PRO A 99 6.53 10.54 -17.11
CA PRO A 99 5.20 10.88 -17.61
C PRO A 99 4.32 9.66 -17.90
N GLN A 100 4.91 8.51 -18.28
CA GLN A 100 4.17 7.31 -18.63
C GLN A 100 3.54 6.69 -17.38
N LEU A 101 4.32 6.55 -16.31
CA LEU A 101 3.85 5.95 -15.06
C LEU A 101 3.12 6.96 -14.16
N HIS A 102 3.60 8.19 -14.07
CA HIS A 102 3.08 9.21 -13.15
C HIS A 102 1.98 10.06 -13.75
N GLY A 103 1.81 10.06 -15.07
CA GLY A 103 0.82 10.89 -15.75
C GLY A 103 -0.62 10.66 -15.26
N ARG A 104 -0.94 9.47 -14.73
CA ARG A 104 -2.25 9.20 -14.11
C ARG A 104 -2.48 9.99 -12.82
N VAL A 105 -1.45 10.16 -11.99
CA VAL A 105 -1.54 10.92 -10.73
C VAL A 105 -1.90 12.38 -11.02
N LEU A 106 -1.41 12.93 -12.13
CA LEU A 106 -1.70 14.30 -12.55
C LEU A 106 -3.14 14.54 -13.02
N LYS A 107 -3.94 13.48 -13.21
CA LYS A 107 -5.33 13.59 -13.67
C LYS A 107 -6.33 13.81 -12.52
N THR A 108 -5.89 13.64 -11.27
CA THR A 108 -6.75 13.89 -10.10
C THR A 108 -7.02 15.38 -9.92
N ARG A 109 -8.18 15.70 -9.33
CA ARG A 109 -8.51 17.06 -8.89
C ARG A 109 -8.09 17.32 -7.45
N ALA A 110 -7.76 16.26 -6.71
CA ALA A 110 -7.35 16.35 -5.33
C ALA A 110 -5.97 17.03 -5.20
N PRO A 111 -5.72 17.79 -4.13
CA PRO A 111 -4.39 18.26 -3.81
C PRO A 111 -3.39 17.10 -3.70
N ILE A 112 -2.21 17.28 -4.28
CA ILE A 112 -1.12 16.28 -4.25
C ILE A 112 -0.05 16.72 -3.25
N VAL A 113 0.28 15.85 -2.31
CA VAL A 113 1.46 15.97 -1.44
C VAL A 113 2.47 14.91 -1.88
N VAL A 114 3.67 15.35 -2.27
CA VAL A 114 4.72 14.41 -2.69
C VAL A 114 5.49 13.94 -1.48
N ILE A 115 5.57 12.63 -1.31
CA ILE A 115 6.32 11.98 -0.25
C ILE A 115 7.58 11.39 -0.86
N VAL A 116 8.72 12.05 -0.66
CA VAL A 116 10.01 11.55 -1.11
C VAL A 116 10.53 10.59 -0.03
N ASN A 117 10.20 9.32 -0.18
CA ASN A 117 10.54 8.26 0.77
C ASN A 117 12.01 7.81 0.64
N LYS A 118 12.49 7.07 1.65
CA LYS A 118 13.88 6.58 1.77
C LYS A 118 14.88 7.74 1.91
N SER A 119 14.48 8.83 2.57
CA SER A 119 15.34 9.99 2.84
C SER A 119 16.55 9.68 3.70
N ASP A 120 16.55 8.55 4.41
CA ASP A 120 17.71 8.03 5.15
C ASP A 120 18.95 7.78 4.27
N ARG A 121 18.77 7.76 2.94
CA ARG A 121 19.85 7.63 1.95
C ARG A 121 20.38 8.97 1.43
N GLY A 122 19.81 10.08 1.90
CA GLY A 122 20.02 11.43 1.39
C GLY A 122 20.93 12.30 2.24
N THR A 123 21.13 13.54 1.78
CA THR A 123 21.77 14.63 2.54
C THR A 123 20.79 15.80 2.71
N PRO A 124 20.99 16.69 3.70
CA PRO A 124 20.16 17.87 3.88
C PRO A 124 20.09 18.80 2.64
N GLU A 125 21.20 18.95 1.92
CA GLU A 125 21.24 19.71 0.67
C GLU A 125 20.37 19.05 -0.41
N GLY A 126 20.46 17.72 -0.52
CA GLY A 126 19.66 16.95 -1.46
C GLY A 126 18.15 17.00 -1.15
N GLU A 127 17.75 17.17 0.11
CA GLU A 127 16.33 17.31 0.49
C GLU A 127 15.72 18.57 -0.15
N LYS A 128 16.41 19.72 -0.08
CA LYS A 128 15.95 20.97 -0.71
C LYS A 128 15.86 20.84 -2.23
N GLU A 129 16.83 20.19 -2.84
CA GLU A 129 16.82 19.93 -4.29
C GLU A 129 15.62 19.05 -4.70
N LYS A 130 15.34 17.99 -3.92
CA LYS A 130 14.20 17.09 -4.16
C LYS A 130 12.88 17.78 -3.99
N GLN A 131 12.73 18.61 -2.96
CA GLN A 131 11.55 19.44 -2.74
C GLN A 131 11.29 20.37 -3.94
N ALA A 132 12.31 21.12 -4.37
CA ALA A 132 12.17 22.04 -5.51
C ALA A 132 11.92 21.32 -6.85
N TYR A 133 12.48 20.13 -7.04
CA TYR A 133 12.27 19.31 -8.24
C TYR A 133 10.84 18.78 -8.32
N TRP A 134 10.35 18.13 -7.26
CA TRP A 134 9.03 17.50 -7.27
C TRP A 134 7.90 18.51 -7.19
N ALA A 135 8.08 19.63 -6.47
CA ALA A 135 7.09 20.71 -6.44
C ALA A 135 6.75 21.21 -7.85
N ARG A 136 7.77 21.34 -8.71
CA ARG A 136 7.60 21.76 -10.11
C ARG A 136 7.10 20.65 -11.04
N SER A 137 7.45 19.40 -10.76
CA SER A 137 7.12 18.28 -11.65
C SER A 137 5.65 17.89 -11.63
N VAL A 138 4.95 18.07 -10.50
CA VAL A 138 3.56 17.63 -10.34
C VAL A 138 2.61 18.71 -9.80
N SER A 139 3.05 19.97 -9.76
CA SER A 139 2.30 21.07 -9.10
C SER A 139 1.87 20.71 -7.68
N ALA A 140 2.81 20.15 -6.91
CA ALA A 140 2.53 19.64 -5.57
C ALA A 140 2.11 20.77 -4.62
N LYS A 141 1.11 20.50 -3.76
CA LYS A 141 0.76 21.35 -2.62
C LYS A 141 1.95 21.49 -1.68
N SER A 142 2.61 20.38 -1.38
CA SER A 142 3.80 20.31 -0.55
C SER A 142 4.65 19.08 -0.91
N VAL A 143 5.94 19.13 -0.56
CA VAL A 143 6.87 18.01 -0.75
C VAL A 143 7.56 17.74 0.58
N ILE A 144 7.46 16.50 1.05
CA ILE A 144 7.98 16.09 2.35
C ILE A 144 8.92 14.90 2.15
N CYS A 145 10.17 15.04 2.57
CA CYS A 145 11.14 13.96 2.58
C CYS A 145 11.00 13.15 3.87
N VAL A 146 10.79 11.85 3.74
CA VAL A 146 10.55 10.95 4.88
C VAL A 146 11.34 9.65 4.73
N SER A 147 11.48 8.93 5.84
CA SER A 147 11.82 7.51 5.80
C SER A 147 10.73 6.72 6.51
N ALA A 148 9.87 6.06 5.73
CA ALA A 148 8.87 5.14 6.27
C ALA A 148 9.52 3.97 7.04
N LYS A 149 10.77 3.63 6.72
CA LYS A 149 11.52 2.58 7.42
C LYS A 149 11.95 3.04 8.82
N THR A 150 12.57 4.21 8.95
CA THR A 150 13.13 4.68 10.24
C THR A 150 12.14 5.51 11.05
N GLY A 151 11.10 6.05 10.42
CA GLY A 151 10.15 7.00 11.02
C GLY A 151 10.56 8.47 10.85
N GLN A 152 11.68 8.76 10.20
CA GLN A 152 12.16 10.13 9.99
C GLN A 152 11.10 10.98 9.28
N ASN A 153 10.77 12.14 9.88
CA ASN A 153 9.84 13.15 9.39
C ASN A 153 8.39 12.67 9.16
N ILE A 154 8.01 11.48 9.64
CA ILE A 154 6.64 10.96 9.49
C ILE A 154 5.63 11.77 10.30
N ASP A 155 6.08 12.31 11.44
CA ASP A 155 5.33 13.23 12.30
C ASP A 155 4.83 14.49 11.56
N ARG A 156 5.51 14.90 10.49
CA ARG A 156 5.11 16.04 9.66
C ARG A 156 3.88 15.75 8.78
N LEU A 157 3.57 14.48 8.52
CA LEU A 157 2.50 14.11 7.59
C LEU A 157 1.12 14.31 8.20
N LEU A 158 0.94 13.96 9.47
CA LEU A 158 -0.38 14.00 10.11
C LEU A 158 -0.99 15.41 10.12
N PRO A 159 -0.27 16.48 10.54
CA PRO A 159 -0.81 17.84 10.47
C PRO A 159 -1.15 18.30 9.04
N GLU A 160 -0.31 17.95 8.05
CA GLU A 160 -0.53 18.28 6.65
C GLU A 160 -1.80 17.61 6.09
N ILE A 161 -2.02 16.34 6.46
CA ILE A 161 -3.20 15.57 6.09
C ILE A 161 -4.45 16.16 6.74
N ILE A 162 -4.46 16.34 8.07
CA ILE A 162 -5.61 16.91 8.80
C ILE A 162 -5.95 18.31 8.29
N GLY A 163 -4.93 19.11 7.93
CA GLY A 163 -5.10 20.43 7.32
C GLY A 163 -5.82 20.40 5.96
N ALA A 164 -5.73 19.29 5.23
CA ALA A 164 -6.39 19.09 3.93
C ALA A 164 -7.80 18.48 4.04
N LEU A 165 -8.14 17.85 5.16
CA LEU A 165 -9.43 17.17 5.32
C LEU A 165 -10.60 18.16 5.33
N PRO A 166 -11.74 17.80 4.69
CA PRO A 166 -12.97 18.57 4.79
C PRO A 166 -13.63 18.37 6.16
N GLU A 167 -14.52 19.30 6.51
CA GLU A 167 -15.42 19.13 7.65
C GLU A 167 -16.49 18.12 7.30
N HIS A 168 -16.50 17.00 8.00
CA HIS A 168 -17.42 15.88 7.74
C HIS A 168 -17.45 15.00 9.00
N PRO A 169 -18.60 14.41 9.37
CA PRO A 169 -18.64 13.38 10.42
C PRO A 169 -17.73 12.18 10.07
N ALA A 170 -17.46 11.30 11.03
CA ALA A 170 -16.75 10.06 10.74
C ALA A 170 -17.52 9.20 9.72
N TYR A 171 -16.81 8.61 8.76
CA TYR A 171 -17.34 7.62 7.82
C TYR A 171 -17.50 6.23 8.46
N TYR A 172 -16.61 5.89 9.38
CA TYR A 172 -16.54 4.58 10.04
C TYR A 172 -16.63 4.71 11.57
N PRO A 173 -17.03 3.65 12.29
CA PRO A 173 -16.85 3.51 13.74
C PRO A 173 -15.41 3.79 14.18
N SER A 174 -15.24 4.27 15.42
CA SER A 174 -13.94 4.71 15.93
C SER A 174 -12.94 3.57 16.18
N ASP A 175 -13.43 2.35 16.34
CA ASP A 175 -12.66 1.12 16.58
C ASP A 175 -12.35 0.34 15.30
N GLU A 176 -12.88 0.76 14.15
CA GLU A 176 -12.60 0.11 12.87
C GLU A 176 -11.23 0.54 12.33
N LEU A 177 -10.38 -0.43 12.01
CA LEU A 177 -9.02 -0.21 11.50
C LEU A 177 -8.93 -0.34 9.97
N THR A 178 -9.87 -1.04 9.34
CA THR A 178 -9.80 -1.44 7.93
C THR A 178 -11.15 -1.97 7.45
N ASP A 179 -11.36 -1.94 6.13
CA ASP A 179 -12.56 -2.47 5.45
C ASP A 179 -12.49 -3.98 5.15
N ARG A 180 -11.38 -4.62 5.49
CA ARG A 180 -11.09 -6.00 5.13
C ARG A 180 -11.40 -6.97 6.27
N SER A 181 -11.97 -8.11 5.90
CA SER A 181 -12.26 -9.20 6.86
C SER A 181 -10.99 -9.90 7.35
N GLU A 182 -11.06 -10.54 8.52
CA GLU A 182 -9.99 -11.42 9.04
C GLU A 182 -9.60 -12.52 8.05
N ARG A 183 -10.57 -13.05 7.29
CA ARG A 183 -10.33 -14.01 6.20
C ARG A 183 -9.38 -13.45 5.15
N PHE A 184 -9.55 -12.18 4.77
CA PHE A 184 -8.66 -11.53 3.82
C PHE A 184 -7.24 -11.41 4.40
N PHE A 185 -7.10 -11.01 5.66
CA PHE A 185 -5.78 -10.94 6.29
C PHE A 185 -5.13 -12.31 6.43
N ALA A 186 -5.89 -13.37 6.72
CA ALA A 186 -5.37 -14.73 6.71
C ALA A 186 -4.79 -15.11 5.33
N SER A 187 -5.48 -14.79 4.23
CA SER A 187 -4.92 -15.01 2.88
C SER A 187 -3.67 -14.17 2.62
N GLU A 188 -3.66 -12.90 3.05
CA GLU A 188 -2.52 -12.01 2.86
C GLU A 188 -1.29 -12.43 3.67
N ILE A 189 -1.47 -12.94 4.90
CA ILE A 189 -0.38 -13.46 5.73
C ILE A 189 0.26 -14.68 5.07
N ILE A 190 -0.56 -15.62 4.58
CA ILE A 190 -0.06 -16.80 3.85
C ILE A 190 0.66 -16.35 2.57
N ARG A 191 0.07 -15.40 1.84
CA ARG A 191 0.67 -14.85 0.62
C ARG A 191 1.99 -14.15 0.91
N GLU A 192 2.11 -13.42 2.02
CA GLU A 192 3.38 -12.85 2.48
C GLU A 192 4.43 -13.95 2.64
N LYS A 193 4.08 -15.09 3.25
CA LYS A 193 5.04 -16.20 3.38
C LYS A 193 5.44 -16.79 2.04
N VAL A 194 4.55 -16.82 1.04
CA VAL A 194 4.92 -17.14 -0.35
C VAL A 194 5.92 -16.11 -0.88
N PHE A 195 5.65 -14.82 -0.69
CA PHE A 195 6.57 -13.75 -1.06
C PHE A 195 7.89 -13.79 -0.29
N LEU A 196 8.00 -14.37 0.90
CA LEU A 196 9.27 -14.47 1.62
C LEU A 196 10.06 -15.71 1.21
N ASN A 197 9.39 -16.84 1.02
CA ASN A 197 10.04 -18.14 0.82
C ASN A 197 10.34 -18.50 -0.64
N TYR A 198 9.65 -17.90 -1.62
CA TYR A 198 9.83 -18.24 -3.03
C TYR A 198 10.32 -17.05 -3.85
N SER A 199 10.96 -17.34 -4.98
CA SER A 199 11.55 -16.35 -5.89
C SER A 199 11.01 -16.55 -7.30
N GLN A 200 11.54 -15.76 -8.24
CA GLN A 200 11.16 -15.82 -9.66
C GLN A 200 9.65 -15.64 -9.83
N GLU A 201 8.99 -16.44 -10.66
CA GLU A 201 7.58 -16.30 -11.02
C GLU A 201 6.61 -16.74 -9.92
N ILE A 202 7.06 -17.53 -8.93
CA ILE A 202 6.15 -18.19 -7.96
C ILE A 202 5.32 -17.18 -7.15
N PRO A 203 5.89 -16.14 -6.52
CA PRO A 203 5.08 -15.17 -5.78
C PRO A 203 4.06 -14.43 -6.65
N TYR A 204 4.36 -14.26 -7.94
CA TYR A 204 3.51 -13.52 -8.88
C TYR A 204 2.43 -14.40 -9.52
N SER A 205 2.61 -15.72 -9.52
CA SER A 205 1.67 -16.70 -10.09
C SER A 205 0.85 -17.44 -9.02
N THR A 206 0.97 -17.04 -7.75
CA THR A 206 0.22 -17.63 -6.64
C THR A 206 -0.95 -16.74 -6.20
N GLU A 207 -2.09 -17.37 -5.94
CA GLU A 207 -3.27 -16.75 -5.32
C GLU A 207 -3.71 -17.59 -4.11
N VAL A 208 -4.15 -16.94 -3.02
CA VAL A 208 -4.50 -17.63 -1.78
C VAL A 208 -5.99 -17.47 -1.50
N GLY A 209 -6.73 -18.58 -1.56
CA GLY A 209 -8.13 -18.62 -1.16
C GLY A 209 -8.31 -19.22 0.24
N ILE A 210 -9.17 -18.64 1.08
CA ILE A 210 -9.57 -19.25 2.36
C ILE A 210 -10.88 -20.02 2.17
N GLU A 211 -10.80 -21.35 2.19
CA GLU A 211 -11.97 -22.23 2.07
C GLU A 211 -12.77 -22.32 3.38
N SER A 212 -12.08 -22.38 4.52
CA SER A 212 -12.71 -22.51 5.83
C SER A 212 -12.04 -21.57 6.84
N PHE A 213 -12.85 -20.94 7.68
CA PHE A 213 -12.42 -20.10 8.79
C PHE A 213 -13.42 -20.32 9.92
N LYS A 214 -13.05 -21.15 10.91
CA LYS A 214 -13.93 -21.58 11.99
C LYS A 214 -13.31 -21.22 13.33
N ASP A 215 -14.04 -20.44 14.11
CA ASP A 215 -13.71 -20.15 15.49
C ASP A 215 -14.21 -21.34 16.36
N GLU A 216 -13.27 -22.19 16.78
CA GLU A 216 -13.54 -23.30 17.69
C GLU A 216 -13.13 -22.87 19.11
N PRO A 217 -13.72 -23.44 20.19
CA PRO A 217 -13.54 -22.93 21.56
C PRO A 217 -12.09 -22.76 22.05
N SER A 218 -11.13 -23.47 21.47
CA SER A 218 -9.71 -23.42 21.86
C SER A 218 -8.77 -23.08 20.71
N LEU A 219 -9.26 -22.92 19.48
CA LEU A 219 -8.41 -22.65 18.31
C LEU A 219 -9.21 -22.05 17.16
N LEU A 220 -8.51 -21.27 16.35
CA LEU A 220 -9.02 -20.81 15.07
C LEU A 220 -8.58 -21.79 13.97
N ARG A 221 -9.53 -22.50 13.34
CA ARG A 221 -9.25 -23.45 12.27
C ARG A 221 -9.41 -22.80 10.91
N ILE A 222 -8.29 -22.63 10.22
CA ILE A 222 -8.24 -22.05 8.87
C ILE A 222 -7.82 -23.12 7.87
N SER A 223 -8.53 -23.21 6.75
CA SER A 223 -8.13 -24.01 5.58
C SER A 223 -7.96 -23.09 4.39
N ALA A 224 -6.79 -23.15 3.76
CA ALA A 224 -6.42 -22.30 2.64
C ALA A 224 -5.97 -23.13 1.45
N VAL A 225 -6.23 -22.63 0.25
CA VAL A 225 -5.79 -23.19 -1.02
C VAL A 225 -4.89 -22.19 -1.72
N LEU A 226 -3.74 -22.68 -2.17
CA LEU A 226 -2.80 -21.92 -2.99
C LEU A 226 -2.99 -22.34 -4.45
N TYR A 227 -3.52 -21.42 -5.25
CA TYR A 227 -3.68 -21.60 -6.69
C TYR A 227 -2.39 -21.18 -7.41
N THR A 228 -2.05 -21.91 -8.46
CA THR A 228 -0.95 -21.58 -9.37
C THR A 228 -1.42 -21.69 -10.81
N GLU A 229 -0.79 -20.96 -11.74
CA GLU A 229 -1.17 -20.97 -13.16
C GLU A 229 -0.81 -22.29 -13.86
N ARG A 230 0.25 -22.99 -13.41
CA ARG A 230 0.79 -24.19 -14.06
C ARG A 230 1.20 -25.26 -13.06
N ASP A 231 1.14 -26.53 -13.48
CA ASP A 231 1.55 -27.68 -12.65
C ASP A 231 3.03 -27.65 -12.23
N SER A 232 3.91 -27.09 -13.07
CA SER A 232 5.32 -26.92 -12.73
C SER A 232 5.50 -25.99 -11.51
N GLN A 233 4.72 -24.91 -11.43
CA GLN A 233 4.73 -23.97 -10.30
C GLN A 233 4.21 -24.64 -9.03
N LYS A 234 3.13 -25.43 -9.13
CA LYS A 234 2.64 -26.27 -8.02
C LYS A 234 3.72 -27.20 -7.48
N GLY A 235 4.48 -27.86 -8.37
CA GLY A 235 5.61 -28.71 -7.98
C GLY A 235 6.69 -27.97 -7.20
N ILE A 236 7.06 -26.75 -7.64
CA ILE A 236 8.02 -25.88 -6.94
C ILE A 236 7.49 -25.44 -5.58
N LEU A 237 6.20 -25.07 -5.52
CA LEU A 237 5.54 -24.59 -4.32
C LEU A 237 5.52 -25.69 -3.25
N ILE A 238 5.11 -26.91 -3.61
CA ILE A 238 5.15 -28.07 -2.71
C ILE A 238 6.60 -28.38 -2.29
N GLY A 239 7.52 -28.42 -3.26
CA GLY A 239 8.91 -28.80 -3.05
C GLY A 239 9.08 -30.28 -2.72
N LYS A 240 10.34 -30.71 -2.51
CA LYS A 240 10.65 -32.11 -2.22
C LYS A 240 9.95 -32.57 -0.94
N ALA A 241 9.07 -33.57 -1.05
CA ALA A 241 8.28 -34.12 0.06
C ALA A 241 7.49 -33.07 0.88
N GLY A 242 7.05 -31.97 0.23
CA GLY A 242 6.33 -30.89 0.90
C GLY A 242 7.20 -29.95 1.73
N GLY A 243 8.54 -30.07 1.65
CA GLY A 243 9.46 -29.32 2.50
C GLY A 243 9.46 -27.81 2.26
N SER A 244 9.10 -27.35 1.05
CA SER A 244 8.99 -25.91 0.76
C SER A 244 7.67 -25.36 1.32
N LEU A 245 6.56 -26.04 1.04
CA LEU A 245 5.23 -25.61 1.49
C LEU A 245 5.10 -25.54 3.01
N LYS A 246 5.82 -26.38 3.77
CA LYS A 246 5.85 -26.31 5.25
C LYS A 246 6.45 -25.01 5.82
N LYS A 247 7.12 -24.19 5.00
CA LYS A 247 7.66 -22.89 5.41
C LYS A 247 6.68 -21.74 5.18
N VAL A 248 5.55 -22.02 4.52
CA VAL A 248 4.45 -21.11 4.23
C VAL A 248 3.39 -21.28 5.31
#